data_AF-A0A434R762-F1
#
_entry.id   AF-A0A434R762-F1
#
_cell.length_a   1.000
_cell.length_b   1.000
_cell.length_c   1.000
_cell.angle_alpha   90.00
_cell.angle_beta   90.00
_cell.angle_gamma   90.00
#
_symmetry.space_group_name_H-M   'P 1'
#
loop_
_entity.id
_entity.type
_entity.pdbx_description
1 polymer ?
#
loop_
_entity_poly.entity_id
_entity_poly.type
_entity_poly.pdbx_seq_one_letter_code
_entity_poly.pdbx_strand_id
1 'polypeptide(L)'
;STVTYTIDDSRFAINYSTGVITRASSGTLNAQSEPTIDLHVTATSSDGSIATHTFTVGVTATQLPTSVTLAHTILTSQWSPPSPDPTDIVYISHLGKLLVADSEVEEMSIFTGKNLFQMNLNGTLTGTLTTINFSDEPAGVTYNPANHHLFFSDDTGTKSVYELNPGNDGLYNTSDDIVTSFRTAAFGSTDAESIAYDTNRGVLYLEDGTTHRIYTIAPGQNGRFDGVPSTGGDDVVTSFSEEALGTPSDGGIAYDPVHDLLYVIVSRTSVAMVTPTGDLLGTLDISAANAKKPAGLA
;
A
#
# COMPACT_ATOMS: atom_id res chain seq x y z
N SER A 1 32.04 20.84 -30.09
CA SER A 1 31.10 21.92 -29.74
C SER A 1 30.32 21.49 -28.52
N THR A 2 30.18 22.36 -27.52
CA THR A 2 29.39 22.10 -26.31
C THR A 2 28.17 23.01 -26.30
N VAL A 3 27.03 22.49 -25.87
CA VAL A 3 25.79 23.25 -25.70
C VAL A 3 25.47 23.29 -24.22
N THR A 4 25.06 24.45 -23.71
CA THR A 4 24.59 24.62 -22.33
C THR A 4 23.15 25.07 -22.30
N TYR A 5 22.39 24.62 -21.30
CA TYR A 5 20.96 24.86 -21.19
C TYR A 5 20.58 25.68 -19.95
N THR A 6 19.62 26.58 -20.11
CA THR A 6 18.94 27.30 -19.01
C THR A 6 17.42 27.28 -19.18
N ILE A 7 16.69 27.50 -18.10
CA ILE A 7 15.22 27.52 -18.04
C ILE A 7 14.76 28.76 -17.27
N ASP A 8 13.62 29.33 -17.64
CA ASP A 8 13.12 30.62 -17.13
C ASP A 8 12.15 30.52 -15.96
N ASP A 9 11.68 29.31 -15.61
CA ASP A 9 10.81 29.07 -14.47
C ASP A 9 11.59 28.46 -13.29
N SER A 10 11.71 29.22 -12.20
CA SER A 10 12.47 28.82 -11.00
C SER A 10 11.91 27.60 -10.27
N ARG A 11 10.68 27.20 -10.59
CA ARG A 11 10.04 26.01 -10.01
C ARG A 11 10.53 24.72 -10.70
N PHE A 12 11.31 24.86 -11.77
CA PHE A 12 11.97 23.76 -12.47
C PHE A 12 13.48 24.00 -12.47
N ALA A 13 14.24 22.91 -12.54
CA ALA A 13 15.67 22.94 -12.75
C ALA A 13 15.98 22.30 -14.10
N ILE A 14 17.06 22.73 -14.74
CA ILE A 14 17.56 22.09 -15.96
C ILE A 14 19.04 21.77 -15.76
N ASN A 15 19.40 20.52 -16.06
CA ASN A 15 20.79 20.12 -16.03
C ASN A 15 21.53 20.82 -17.18
N TYR A 16 22.54 21.64 -16.82
CA TYR A 16 23.15 22.56 -17.76
C TYR A 16 23.81 21.89 -18.98
N SER A 17 24.27 20.64 -18.87
CA SER A 17 25.01 19.94 -19.93
C SER A 17 24.18 18.91 -20.69
N THR A 18 23.13 18.37 -20.06
CA THR A 18 22.26 17.33 -20.66
C THR A 18 20.90 17.86 -21.12
N GLY A 19 20.46 19.02 -20.61
CA GLY A 19 19.15 19.59 -20.90
C GLY A 19 17.98 18.89 -20.20
N VAL A 20 18.25 17.92 -19.31
CA VAL A 20 17.20 17.24 -18.53
C VAL A 20 16.54 18.22 -17.58
N ILE A 21 15.22 18.39 -17.72
CA ILE A 21 14.39 19.21 -16.83
C ILE A 21 13.90 18.35 -15.67
N THR A 22 13.99 18.85 -14.45
CA THR A 22 13.43 18.24 -13.24
C THR A 22 12.60 19.25 -12.47
N ARG A 23 11.71 18.76 -11.60
CA ARG A 23 11.01 19.62 -10.65
C ARG A 23 12.01 20.17 -9.64
N ALA A 24 11.95 21.48 -9.36
CA ALA A 24 12.71 22.08 -8.27
C ALA A 24 11.97 21.89 -6.93
N SER A 25 12.69 21.99 -5.81
CA SER A 25 12.11 21.90 -4.46
C SER A 25 11.40 23.18 -4.02
N SER A 26 11.11 24.11 -4.94
CA SER A 26 10.57 25.44 -4.65
C SER A 26 9.32 25.75 -5.49
N GLY A 27 8.44 26.54 -4.89
CA GLY A 27 7.18 26.98 -5.49
C GLY A 27 6.12 25.89 -5.56
N THR A 28 4.87 26.33 -5.69
CA THR A 28 3.71 25.45 -5.87
C THR A 28 3.27 25.44 -7.34
N LEU A 29 2.61 24.35 -7.73
CA LEU A 29 1.84 24.29 -8.96
C LEU A 29 0.37 24.23 -8.57
N ASN A 30 -0.49 24.97 -9.27
CA ASN A 30 -1.91 24.98 -8.97
C ASN A 30 -2.67 24.72 -10.26
N ALA A 31 -3.20 23.52 -10.40
CA ALA A 31 -3.93 23.10 -11.61
C ALA A 31 -5.21 23.92 -11.86
N GLN A 32 -5.80 24.54 -10.83
CA GLN A 32 -7.01 25.34 -10.97
C GLN A 32 -6.71 26.73 -11.52
N SER A 33 -5.66 27.40 -11.00
CA SER A 33 -5.30 28.75 -11.43
C SER A 33 -4.28 28.78 -12.57
N GLU A 34 -3.51 27.71 -12.75
CA GLU A 34 -2.42 27.59 -13.73
C GLU A 34 -2.37 26.15 -14.29
N PRO A 35 -3.34 25.76 -15.13
CA PRO A 35 -3.44 24.40 -15.69
C PRO A 35 -2.35 24.07 -16.70
N THR A 36 -1.58 25.06 -17.15
CA THR A 36 -0.46 24.92 -18.09
C THR A 36 0.65 25.87 -17.73
N ILE A 37 1.90 25.41 -17.84
CA ILE A 37 3.12 26.20 -17.64
C ILE A 37 3.96 26.12 -18.90
N ASP A 38 4.34 27.27 -19.45
CA ASP A 38 5.26 27.35 -20.58
C ASP A 38 6.69 27.54 -20.06
N LEU A 39 7.54 26.54 -20.32
CA LEU A 39 8.96 26.55 -19.97
C LEU A 39 9.78 26.99 -21.18
N HIS A 40 10.45 28.14 -21.09
CA HIS A 40 11.35 28.62 -22.13
C HIS A 40 12.77 28.10 -21.85
N VAL A 41 13.18 27.11 -22.62
CA VAL A 41 14.53 26.55 -22.56
C VAL A 41 15.42 27.28 -23.55
N THR A 42 16.54 27.79 -23.07
CA THR A 42 17.56 28.44 -23.89
C THR A 42 18.79 27.54 -23.98
N ALA A 43 19.16 27.19 -25.21
CA ALA A 43 20.38 26.44 -25.53
C ALA A 43 21.43 27.40 -26.12
N THR A 44 22.62 27.43 -25.51
CA THR A 44 23.74 28.27 -25.93
C THR A 44 24.88 27.38 -26.41
N SER A 45 25.28 27.53 -27.66
CA SER A 45 26.43 26.82 -28.22
C SER A 45 27.74 27.53 -27.84
N SER A 46 28.84 26.78 -27.79
CA SER A 46 30.20 27.30 -27.60
C SER A 46 30.64 28.34 -28.64
N ASP A 47 29.95 28.44 -29.78
CA ASP A 47 30.18 29.46 -30.81
C ASP A 47 29.40 30.77 -30.57
N GLY A 48 28.63 30.84 -29.47
CA GLY A 48 27.82 32.00 -29.09
C GLY A 48 26.44 32.04 -29.74
N SER A 49 26.08 31.10 -30.62
CA SER A 49 24.71 30.98 -31.13
C SER A 49 23.76 30.50 -30.04
N ILE A 50 22.52 30.99 -30.11
CA ILE A 50 21.47 30.72 -29.12
C ILE A 50 20.22 30.24 -29.84
N ALA A 51 19.56 29.23 -29.28
CA ALA A 51 18.23 28.79 -29.68
C ALA A 51 17.32 28.72 -28.44
N THR A 52 16.10 29.22 -28.56
CA THR A 52 15.08 29.11 -27.51
C THR A 52 13.94 28.23 -28.00
N HIS A 53 13.43 27.38 -27.14
CA HIS A 53 12.25 26.56 -27.39
C HIS A 53 11.31 26.59 -26.19
N THR A 54 10.00 26.62 -26.45
CA THR A 54 8.98 26.58 -25.41
C THR A 54 8.44 25.17 -25.28
N PHE A 55 8.43 24.65 -24.06
CA PHE A 55 7.78 23.40 -23.69
C PHE A 55 6.56 23.70 -22.82
N THR A 56 5.37 23.31 -23.27
CA THR A 56 4.15 23.44 -22.46
C THR A 56 3.97 22.21 -21.59
N VAL A 57 3.89 22.42 -20.28
CA VAL A 57 3.66 21.39 -19.27
C VAL A 57 2.22 21.53 -18.76
N GLY A 58 1.45 20.44 -18.81
CA GLY A 58 0.14 20.39 -18.17
C GLY A 58 0.26 20.23 -16.65
N VAL A 59 -0.53 21.00 -15.91
CA VAL A 59 -0.69 20.87 -14.46
C VAL A 59 -2.09 20.34 -14.19
N THR A 60 -2.16 19.11 -13.71
CA THR A 60 -3.43 18.46 -13.35
C THR A 60 -3.57 18.39 -11.84
N ALA A 61 -4.79 18.65 -11.35
CA ALA A 61 -5.10 18.37 -9.96
C ALA A 61 -5.29 16.86 -9.83
N THR A 62 -4.60 16.26 -8.89
CA THR A 62 -4.96 14.93 -8.39
C THR A 62 -6.25 15.11 -7.60
N GLN A 63 -7.40 14.96 -8.25
CA GLN A 63 -8.68 15.05 -7.57
C GLN A 63 -8.86 13.79 -6.71
N LEU A 64 -8.96 13.98 -5.40
CA LEU A 64 -9.29 12.89 -4.49
C LEU A 64 -10.64 12.28 -4.85
N PRO A 65 -10.82 10.97 -4.66
CA PRO A 65 -12.13 10.36 -4.75
C PRO A 65 -13.13 11.07 -3.83
N THR A 66 -14.34 11.30 -4.33
CA THR A 66 -15.39 12.01 -3.59
C THR A 66 -16.54 11.10 -3.18
N SER A 67 -16.60 9.89 -3.73
CA SER A 67 -17.69 8.94 -3.49
C SER A 67 -17.28 7.54 -3.93
N VAL A 68 -17.89 6.55 -3.30
CA VAL A 68 -17.85 5.14 -3.70
C VAL A 68 -19.27 4.61 -3.86
N THR A 69 -19.42 3.52 -4.60
CA THR A 69 -20.71 2.85 -4.79
C THR A 69 -20.54 1.36 -4.58
N LEU A 70 -21.49 0.73 -3.87
CA LEU A 70 -21.52 -0.72 -3.76
C LEU A 70 -21.76 -1.35 -5.14
N ALA A 71 -20.79 -2.12 -5.64
CA ALA A 71 -20.91 -2.84 -6.90
C ALA A 71 -21.45 -4.26 -6.71
N HIS A 72 -20.90 -5.00 -5.74
CA HIS A 72 -21.25 -6.39 -5.48
C HIS A 72 -21.25 -6.69 -3.98
N THR A 73 -22.06 -7.66 -3.57
CA THR A 73 -21.97 -8.31 -2.25
C THR A 73 -21.72 -9.78 -2.48
N ILE A 74 -20.58 -10.27 -2.00
CA ILE A 74 -20.17 -11.67 -2.12
C ILE A 74 -20.24 -12.30 -0.75
N LEU A 75 -20.94 -13.44 -0.64
CA LEU A 75 -21.05 -14.19 0.62
C LEU A 75 -19.93 -15.24 0.66
N THR A 76 -18.77 -14.87 1.18
CA THR A 76 -17.58 -15.75 1.33
C THR A 76 -17.88 -16.98 2.19
N SER A 77 -18.84 -16.88 3.12
CA SER A 77 -19.38 -18.00 3.90
C SER A 77 -20.06 -19.10 3.08
N GLN A 78 -20.40 -18.82 1.81
CA GLN A 78 -21.00 -19.81 0.88
C GLN A 78 -19.97 -20.49 -0.01
N TRP A 79 -18.70 -20.11 0.06
CA TRP A 79 -17.64 -20.81 -0.63
C TRP A 79 -17.43 -22.23 -0.10
N SER A 80 -16.68 -23.04 -0.85
CA SER A 80 -16.30 -24.39 -0.44
C SER A 80 -14.79 -24.59 -0.62
N PRO A 81 -14.02 -24.68 0.47
CA PRO A 81 -14.43 -24.47 1.87
C PRO A 81 -14.90 -23.01 2.15
N PRO A 82 -15.69 -22.78 3.21
CA PRO A 82 -16.21 -21.46 3.53
C PRO A 82 -15.16 -20.55 4.19
N SER A 83 -15.27 -19.24 3.97
CA SER A 83 -14.60 -18.17 4.70
C SER A 83 -15.68 -17.33 5.40
N PRO A 84 -16.07 -17.66 6.64
CA PRO A 84 -17.22 -17.03 7.29
C PRO A 84 -16.92 -15.65 7.89
N ASP A 85 -15.66 -15.32 8.16
CA ASP A 85 -15.27 -14.10 8.86
C ASP A 85 -13.94 -13.55 8.30
N PRO A 86 -13.92 -13.13 7.02
CA PRO A 86 -12.71 -12.64 6.38
C PRO A 86 -12.20 -11.35 7.04
N THR A 87 -10.89 -11.27 7.23
CA THR A 87 -10.22 -10.18 7.96
C THR A 87 -9.53 -9.19 7.03
N ASP A 88 -8.95 -9.66 5.92
CA ASP A 88 -8.31 -8.77 4.95
C ASP A 88 -8.39 -9.28 3.51
N ILE A 89 -8.06 -8.43 2.55
CA ILE A 89 -8.13 -8.72 1.12
C ILE A 89 -7.05 -7.93 0.36
N VAL A 90 -6.45 -8.56 -0.65
CA VAL A 90 -5.49 -7.88 -1.55
C VAL A 90 -5.69 -8.28 -3.01
N TYR A 91 -5.43 -7.35 -3.93
CA TYR A 91 -5.35 -7.66 -5.36
C TYR A 91 -3.95 -8.12 -5.79
N ILE A 92 -3.86 -9.37 -6.24
CA ILE A 92 -2.64 -9.98 -6.77
C ILE A 92 -2.62 -9.80 -8.28
N SER A 93 -1.97 -8.73 -8.72
CA SER A 93 -2.07 -8.26 -10.11
C SER A 93 -1.49 -9.24 -11.13
N HIS A 94 -0.41 -9.98 -10.81
CA HIS A 94 0.19 -10.93 -11.76
C HIS A 94 -0.68 -12.17 -12.00
N LEU A 95 -1.56 -12.50 -11.07
CA LEU A 95 -2.55 -13.57 -11.22
C LEU A 95 -3.92 -13.08 -11.69
N GLY A 96 -4.17 -11.77 -11.59
CA GLY A 96 -5.48 -11.18 -11.87
C GLY A 96 -6.57 -11.64 -10.89
N LYS A 97 -6.20 -11.85 -9.62
CA LYS A 97 -7.08 -12.39 -8.57
C LYS A 97 -7.09 -11.51 -7.33
N LEU A 98 -8.18 -11.58 -6.57
CA LEU A 98 -8.20 -11.13 -5.18
C LEU A 98 -7.85 -12.31 -4.28
N LEU A 99 -7.03 -12.07 -3.26
CA LEU A 99 -6.74 -13.01 -2.19
C LEU A 99 -7.38 -12.47 -0.92
N VAL A 100 -8.27 -13.26 -0.33
CA VAL A 100 -8.94 -12.96 0.94
C VAL A 100 -8.27 -13.77 2.04
N ALA A 101 -7.89 -13.11 3.13
CA ALA A 101 -7.48 -13.74 4.38
C ALA A 101 -8.69 -13.85 5.32
N ASP A 102 -8.72 -14.91 6.10
CA ASP A 102 -9.71 -15.15 7.13
C ASP A 102 -8.95 -15.77 8.29
N SER A 103 -8.61 -14.96 9.28
CA SER A 103 -7.82 -15.38 10.45
C SER A 103 -8.68 -15.94 11.58
N GLU A 104 -10.00 -15.97 11.39
CA GLU A 104 -10.95 -16.51 12.38
C GLU A 104 -11.34 -17.96 12.05
N VAL A 105 -11.30 -18.37 10.77
CA VAL A 105 -11.79 -19.69 10.34
C VAL A 105 -11.00 -20.85 10.94
N GLU A 106 -9.72 -20.67 11.23
CA GLU A 106 -8.82 -21.63 11.89
C GLU A 106 -9.16 -21.88 13.35
N GLU A 107 -9.82 -20.93 14.01
CA GLU A 107 -10.31 -21.09 15.38
C GLU A 107 -11.63 -21.89 15.43
N MET A 108 -12.24 -22.13 14.27
CA MET A 108 -13.54 -22.76 14.16
C MET A 108 -13.44 -24.27 13.90
N SER A 109 -14.45 -25.01 14.38
CA SER A 109 -14.60 -26.45 14.08
C SER A 109 -14.78 -26.78 12.59
N ILE A 110 -15.02 -25.78 11.74
CA ILE A 110 -15.18 -25.94 10.29
C ILE A 110 -13.85 -25.82 9.52
N PHE A 111 -12.75 -25.52 10.21
CA PHE A 111 -11.45 -25.35 9.57
C PHE A 111 -11.04 -26.61 8.82
N THR A 112 -10.69 -26.44 7.55
CA THR A 112 -10.23 -27.54 6.68
C THR A 112 -8.76 -27.40 6.28
N GLY A 113 -8.00 -26.56 7.00
CA GLY A 113 -6.60 -26.25 6.69
C GLY A 113 -6.43 -25.17 5.61
N LYS A 114 -7.41 -24.28 5.46
CA LYS A 114 -7.43 -23.17 4.49
C LYS A 114 -7.93 -21.90 5.16
N ASN A 115 -7.06 -20.90 5.24
CA ASN A 115 -7.32 -19.55 5.77
C ASN A 115 -7.00 -18.46 4.73
N LEU A 116 -6.78 -18.86 3.47
CA LEU A 116 -6.55 -17.97 2.33
C LEU A 116 -7.38 -18.40 1.13
N PHE A 117 -8.10 -17.47 0.51
CA PHE A 117 -9.12 -17.75 -0.50
C PHE A 117 -8.90 -16.87 -1.73
N GLN A 118 -8.60 -17.49 -2.86
CA GLN A 118 -8.41 -16.78 -4.12
C GLN A 118 -9.72 -16.68 -4.89
N MET A 119 -10.20 -15.46 -5.14
CA MET A 119 -11.35 -15.21 -5.99
C MET A 119 -10.98 -14.42 -7.25
N ASN A 120 -11.78 -14.59 -8.30
CA ASN A 120 -11.72 -13.68 -9.45
C ASN A 120 -12.46 -12.36 -9.11
N LEU A 121 -12.38 -11.36 -9.99
CA LEU A 121 -13.02 -10.05 -9.78
C LEU A 121 -14.56 -10.06 -9.78
N ASN A 122 -15.19 -11.20 -10.08
CA ASN A 122 -16.65 -11.34 -9.99
C ASN A 122 -17.11 -12.03 -8.69
N GLY A 123 -16.18 -12.36 -7.79
CA GLY A 123 -16.49 -12.95 -6.49
C GLY A 123 -16.59 -14.48 -6.48
N THR A 124 -16.24 -15.15 -7.57
CA THR A 124 -16.21 -16.62 -7.60
C THR A 124 -14.89 -17.12 -7.02
N LEU A 125 -14.96 -18.03 -6.05
CA LEU A 125 -13.78 -18.74 -5.53
C LEU A 125 -13.12 -19.57 -6.64
N THR A 126 -11.82 -19.42 -6.81
CA THR A 126 -11.01 -20.09 -7.85
C THR A 126 -9.88 -20.95 -7.29
N GLY A 127 -9.57 -20.82 -6.00
CA GLY A 127 -8.49 -21.57 -5.34
C GLY A 127 -8.42 -21.24 -3.86
N THR A 128 -7.70 -22.07 -3.11
CA THR A 128 -7.44 -21.84 -1.69
C THR A 128 -5.97 -22.09 -1.39
N LEU A 129 -5.45 -21.35 -0.42
CA LEU A 129 -4.08 -21.35 0.05
C LEU A 129 -4.11 -21.50 1.59
N THR A 130 -2.95 -21.47 2.24
CA THR A 130 -2.83 -21.51 3.69
C THR A 130 -1.54 -20.85 4.18
N THR A 131 -1.60 -20.22 5.35
CA THR A 131 -0.44 -19.68 6.07
C THR A 131 0.03 -20.57 7.21
N ILE A 132 -0.71 -21.63 7.58
CA ILE A 132 -0.54 -22.42 8.84
C ILE A 132 0.88 -22.94 9.10
N ASN A 133 1.71 -23.08 8.08
CA ASN A 133 3.12 -23.47 8.27
C ASN A 133 3.99 -22.37 8.90
N PHE A 134 3.56 -21.11 8.84
CA PHE A 134 4.32 -19.94 9.31
C PHE A 134 3.49 -18.94 10.13
N SER A 135 2.17 -18.88 9.94
CA SER A 135 1.26 -18.00 10.68
C SER A 135 -0.05 -18.74 10.93
N ASP A 136 -0.54 -18.70 12.17
CA ASP A 136 -1.83 -19.24 12.60
C ASP A 136 -2.92 -18.17 12.68
N GLU A 137 -2.63 -16.92 12.29
CA GLU A 137 -3.59 -15.82 12.27
C GLU A 137 -3.15 -14.77 11.24
N PRO A 138 -3.45 -14.95 9.94
CA PRO A 138 -3.14 -13.96 8.92
C PRO A 138 -4.13 -12.78 8.99
N ALA A 139 -4.00 -11.94 10.02
CA ALA A 139 -4.90 -10.82 10.28
C ALA A 139 -4.96 -9.85 9.09
N GLY A 140 -3.80 -9.50 8.53
CA GLY A 140 -3.66 -8.64 7.36
C GLY A 140 -2.93 -9.30 6.20
N VAL A 141 -3.17 -8.83 4.98
CA VAL A 141 -2.43 -9.28 3.78
C VAL A 141 -2.18 -8.14 2.78
N THR A 142 -0.95 -8.02 2.30
CA THR A 142 -0.61 -7.10 1.19
C THR A 142 0.34 -7.72 0.17
N TYR A 143 0.52 -7.04 -0.96
CA TYR A 143 1.19 -7.56 -2.14
C TYR A 143 2.17 -6.54 -2.72
N ASN A 144 3.40 -6.98 -2.96
CA ASN A 144 4.40 -6.20 -3.68
C ASN A 144 4.40 -6.59 -5.17
N PRO A 145 3.89 -5.74 -6.08
CA PRO A 145 3.82 -6.06 -7.50
C PRO A 145 5.18 -6.11 -8.20
N ALA A 146 6.26 -5.59 -7.59
CA ALA A 146 7.58 -5.56 -8.21
C ALA A 146 8.29 -6.92 -8.18
N ASN A 147 8.03 -7.73 -7.15
CA ASN A 147 8.67 -9.04 -6.95
C ASN A 147 7.68 -10.17 -6.65
N HIS A 148 6.39 -9.86 -6.61
CA HIS A 148 5.30 -10.77 -6.30
C HIS A 148 5.29 -11.32 -4.87
N HIS A 149 5.99 -10.67 -3.93
CA HIS A 149 5.95 -11.12 -2.54
C HIS A 149 4.61 -10.74 -1.90
N LEU A 150 4.12 -11.62 -1.02
CA LEU A 150 3.01 -11.32 -0.11
C LEU A 150 3.56 -11.01 1.28
N PHE A 151 2.91 -10.11 1.99
CA PHE A 151 3.18 -9.83 3.39
C PHE A 151 1.93 -10.13 4.20
N PHE A 152 2.10 -10.76 5.36
CA PHE A 152 1.01 -11.09 6.28
C PHE A 152 1.33 -10.54 7.65
N SER A 153 0.41 -9.79 8.26
CA SER A 153 0.50 -9.46 9.68
C SER A 153 -0.16 -10.56 10.51
N ASP A 154 0.36 -10.76 11.70
CA ASP A 154 -0.05 -11.80 12.65
C ASP A 154 0.18 -11.24 14.07
N ASP A 155 -0.88 -11.20 14.85
CA ASP A 155 -0.93 -10.61 16.18
C ASP A 155 -1.00 -11.64 17.32
N THR A 156 -1.08 -12.93 17.00
CA THR A 156 -0.81 -14.03 17.92
C THR A 156 0.67 -14.43 17.91
N GLY A 157 0.98 -15.53 18.60
CA GLY A 157 2.30 -16.15 18.62
C GLY A 157 3.46 -15.19 18.89
N THR A 158 4.26 -14.97 17.85
CA THR A 158 5.46 -14.12 17.93
C THR A 158 5.22 -12.64 17.64
N LYS A 159 4.00 -12.27 17.22
CA LYS A 159 3.60 -10.93 16.81
C LYS A 159 4.53 -10.41 15.72
N SER A 160 4.28 -10.84 14.49
CA SER A 160 5.22 -10.69 13.38
C SER A 160 4.54 -10.26 12.10
N VAL A 161 5.34 -9.72 11.19
CA VAL A 161 5.00 -9.71 9.77
C VAL A 161 5.81 -10.81 9.09
N TYR A 162 5.14 -11.62 8.28
CA TYR A 162 5.74 -12.65 7.44
C TYR A 162 5.79 -12.19 6.00
N GLU A 163 6.94 -12.33 5.34
CA GLU A 163 7.12 -12.11 3.92
C GLU A 163 7.21 -13.45 3.21
N LEU A 164 6.29 -13.72 2.28
CA LEU A 164 6.24 -14.90 1.44
C LEU A 164 6.75 -14.55 0.04
N ASN A 165 7.91 -15.09 -0.30
CA ASN A 165 8.45 -15.10 -1.65
C ASN A 165 7.93 -16.34 -2.40
N PRO A 166 7.20 -16.19 -3.54
CA PRO A 166 6.64 -17.30 -4.32
C PRO A 166 7.67 -18.10 -5.14
N GLY A 167 8.96 -17.86 -4.92
CA GLY A 167 10.01 -18.56 -5.63
C GLY A 167 10.03 -18.26 -7.14
N ASN A 168 10.50 -19.24 -7.92
CA ASN A 168 10.72 -19.09 -9.35
C ASN A 168 9.45 -19.36 -10.17
N ASP A 169 8.52 -20.16 -9.66
CA ASP A 169 7.29 -20.46 -10.39
C ASP A 169 6.24 -19.34 -10.28
N GLY A 170 6.40 -18.42 -9.31
CA GLY A 170 5.53 -17.27 -9.11
C GLY A 170 4.14 -17.65 -8.59
N LEU A 171 3.98 -18.89 -8.13
CA LEU A 171 2.79 -19.41 -7.48
C LEU A 171 3.02 -19.45 -5.97
N TYR A 172 1.93 -19.47 -5.21
CA TYR A 172 1.99 -19.54 -3.74
C TYR A 172 1.58 -20.91 -3.24
N ASN A 173 2.07 -21.30 -2.06
CA ASN A 173 2.00 -22.64 -1.48
C ASN A 173 2.62 -23.73 -2.36
N THR A 174 3.76 -23.43 -2.97
CA THR A 174 4.58 -24.39 -3.71
C THR A 174 5.88 -24.68 -2.95
N SER A 175 6.68 -25.62 -3.46
CA SER A 175 7.84 -26.13 -2.72
C SER A 175 9.05 -25.19 -2.72
N ASP A 176 9.08 -24.21 -3.63
CA ASP A 176 10.14 -23.20 -3.74
C ASP A 176 9.82 -21.89 -3.04
N ASP A 177 8.66 -21.81 -2.38
CA ASP A 177 8.31 -20.72 -1.48
C ASP A 177 9.35 -20.54 -0.37
N ILE A 178 9.70 -19.29 -0.10
CA ILE A 178 10.57 -18.91 1.02
C ILE A 178 9.82 -17.92 1.89
N VAL A 179 9.77 -18.21 3.19
CA VAL A 179 9.16 -17.31 4.17
C VAL A 179 10.23 -16.73 5.08
N THR A 180 10.23 -15.41 5.23
CA THR A 180 10.99 -14.66 6.24
C THR A 180 10.01 -13.91 7.15
N SER A 181 10.50 -13.41 8.28
CA SER A 181 9.66 -12.62 9.19
C SER A 181 10.46 -11.67 10.06
N PHE A 182 9.77 -10.67 10.60
CA PHE A 182 10.29 -9.78 11.63
C PHE A 182 9.20 -9.49 12.68
N ARG A 183 9.64 -9.26 13.93
CA ARG A 183 8.74 -9.07 15.08
C ARG A 183 8.24 -7.64 15.16
N THR A 184 6.94 -7.46 15.20
CA THR A 184 6.28 -6.15 15.33
C THR A 184 6.38 -5.61 16.75
N ALA A 185 6.33 -6.50 17.74
CA ALA A 185 6.50 -6.16 19.16
C ALA A 185 7.86 -5.51 19.46
N ALA A 186 8.87 -5.71 18.60
CA ALA A 186 10.19 -5.11 18.76
C ALA A 186 10.19 -3.58 18.61
N PHE A 187 9.18 -3.02 17.92
CA PHE A 187 8.96 -1.58 17.76
C PHE A 187 7.64 -1.09 18.37
N GLY A 188 7.00 -1.94 19.18
CA GLY A 188 5.85 -1.58 20.01
C GLY A 188 4.48 -1.84 19.41
N SER A 189 4.38 -2.43 18.22
CA SER A 189 3.11 -2.94 17.70
C SER A 189 2.86 -4.33 18.28
N THR A 190 1.74 -4.52 18.95
CA THR A 190 1.38 -5.79 19.60
C THR A 190 0.07 -6.37 19.12
N ASP A 191 -0.61 -5.71 18.20
CA ASP A 191 -1.98 -6.02 17.78
C ASP A 191 -2.11 -5.69 16.28
N ALA A 192 -1.34 -6.41 15.46
CA ALA A 192 -1.11 -6.06 14.07
C ALA A 192 -2.26 -6.52 13.15
N GLU A 193 -3.28 -5.67 13.01
CA GLU A 193 -4.56 -6.02 12.37
C GLU A 193 -4.54 -6.01 10.84
N SER A 194 -3.88 -5.04 10.22
CA SER A 194 -3.89 -4.89 8.76
C SER A 194 -2.58 -4.28 8.24
N ILE A 195 -2.28 -4.53 6.97
CA ILE A 195 -1.01 -4.15 6.36
C ILE A 195 -1.20 -3.68 4.91
N ALA A 196 -0.47 -2.65 4.50
CA ALA A 196 -0.45 -2.16 3.12
C ALA A 196 0.98 -1.95 2.61
N TYR A 197 1.21 -2.19 1.32
CA TYR A 197 2.50 -1.96 0.67
C TYR A 197 2.48 -0.67 -0.17
N ASP A 198 3.38 0.25 0.15
CA ASP A 198 3.63 1.48 -0.61
C ASP A 198 4.48 1.17 -1.84
N THR A 199 3.87 1.09 -3.02
CA THR A 199 4.63 0.79 -4.25
C THR A 199 5.52 1.95 -4.71
N ASN A 200 5.27 3.18 -4.25
CA ASN A 200 6.06 4.35 -4.64
C ASN A 200 7.33 4.48 -3.80
N ARG A 201 7.29 4.06 -2.53
CA ARG A 201 8.40 4.17 -1.58
C ARG A 201 9.06 2.84 -1.20
N GLY A 202 8.38 1.71 -1.45
CA GLY A 202 8.84 0.39 -1.05
C GLY A 202 8.81 0.16 0.45
N VAL A 203 7.78 0.68 1.13
CA VAL A 203 7.60 0.56 2.59
C VAL A 203 6.29 -0.16 2.91
N LEU A 204 6.18 -0.71 4.12
CA LEU A 204 4.94 -1.26 4.64
C LEU A 204 4.27 -0.24 5.57
N TYR A 205 2.96 -0.16 5.55
CA TYR A 205 2.14 0.48 6.57
C TYR A 205 1.43 -0.62 7.36
N LEU A 206 1.68 -0.70 8.66
CA LEU A 206 1.10 -1.71 9.55
C LEU A 206 0.19 -1.00 10.56
N GLU A 207 -1.10 -1.33 10.54
CA GLU A 207 -2.10 -0.81 11.47
C GLU A 207 -2.08 -1.66 12.76
N ASP A 208 -2.14 -0.99 13.92
CA ASP A 208 -2.16 -1.65 15.22
C ASP A 208 -3.45 -1.34 16.00
N GLY A 209 -4.25 -2.37 16.27
CA GLY A 209 -5.58 -2.30 16.87
C GLY A 209 -5.58 -1.82 18.32
N THR A 210 -4.50 -2.05 19.08
CA THR A 210 -4.40 -1.71 20.49
C THR A 210 -3.84 -0.31 20.71
N THR A 211 -2.81 0.08 19.96
CA THR A 211 -2.15 1.37 20.09
C THR A 211 -2.79 2.46 19.24
N HIS A 212 -3.65 2.09 18.28
CA HIS A 212 -4.27 2.97 17.30
C HIS A 212 -3.22 3.79 16.54
N ARG A 213 -2.24 3.08 15.99
CA ARG A 213 -1.12 3.64 15.25
C ARG A 213 -0.95 2.92 13.93
N ILE A 214 -0.63 3.68 12.90
CA ILE A 214 0.00 3.13 11.69
C ILE A 214 1.51 3.28 11.83
N TYR A 215 2.21 2.15 11.70
CA TYR A 215 3.65 2.08 11.62
C TYR A 215 4.08 2.07 10.16
N THR A 216 4.98 2.97 9.78
CA THR A 216 5.68 2.91 8.49
C THR A 216 6.99 2.16 8.70
N ILE A 217 7.15 1.05 7.99
CA ILE A 217 8.31 0.17 8.08
C ILE A 217 9.04 0.25 6.75
N ALA A 218 10.21 0.88 6.74
CA ALA A 218 11.10 0.90 5.58
C ALA A 218 12.18 -0.17 5.71
N PRO A 219 12.46 -0.94 4.64
CA PRO A 219 13.59 -1.85 4.66
C PRO A 219 14.87 -1.03 4.82
N GLY A 220 15.83 -1.56 5.57
CA GLY A 220 17.08 -0.85 5.81
C GLY A 220 18.03 -0.87 4.60
N GLN A 221 19.32 -0.67 4.86
CA GLN A 221 20.34 -0.58 3.81
C GLN A 221 20.52 -1.91 3.07
N ASN A 222 20.16 -3.03 3.70
CA ASN A 222 20.21 -4.36 3.10
C ASN A 222 19.08 -4.61 2.08
N GLY A 223 18.06 -3.73 2.02
CA GLY A 223 16.89 -3.85 1.15
C GLY A 223 15.95 -5.01 1.49
N ARG A 224 15.92 -5.47 2.74
CA ARG A 224 15.09 -6.57 3.24
C ARG A 224 14.24 -6.08 4.41
N PHE A 225 13.08 -6.72 4.61
CA PHE A 225 12.29 -6.57 5.83
C PHE A 225 12.72 -7.66 6.83
N ASP A 226 13.73 -7.36 7.65
CA ASP A 226 14.30 -8.31 8.62
C ASP A 226 14.31 -7.80 10.08
N GLY A 227 13.56 -6.74 10.33
CA GLY A 227 13.30 -6.16 11.64
C GLY A 227 14.22 -5.02 12.00
N VAL A 228 13.91 -4.36 13.10
CA VAL A 228 14.68 -3.22 13.62
C VAL A 228 16.06 -3.64 14.16
N PRO A 229 17.01 -2.71 14.35
CA PRO A 229 18.34 -3.02 14.89
C PRO A 229 18.37 -3.77 16.22
N SER A 230 17.36 -3.60 17.08
CA SER A 230 17.25 -4.30 18.37
C SER A 230 17.02 -5.81 18.21
N THR A 231 16.56 -6.27 17.06
CA THR A 231 16.36 -7.69 16.71
C THR A 231 17.40 -8.22 15.73
N GLY A 232 18.39 -7.40 15.34
CA GLY A 232 19.49 -7.79 14.45
C GLY A 232 19.27 -7.51 12.97
N GLY A 233 18.15 -6.90 12.59
CA GLY A 233 17.92 -6.35 11.25
C GLY A 233 18.34 -4.89 11.15
N ASP A 234 17.89 -4.17 10.12
CA ASP A 234 18.15 -2.74 9.93
C ASP A 234 16.95 -1.91 9.48
N ASP A 235 15.73 -2.44 9.62
CA ASP A 235 14.49 -1.74 9.29
C ASP A 235 14.36 -0.43 10.06
N VAL A 236 13.85 0.60 9.38
CA VAL A 236 13.58 1.92 9.96
C VAL A 236 12.08 2.07 10.12
N VAL A 237 11.65 2.24 11.37
CA VAL A 237 10.24 2.33 11.73
C VAL A 237 9.90 3.72 12.25
N THR A 238 8.88 4.33 11.65
CA THR A 238 8.19 5.52 12.18
C THR A 238 6.72 5.20 12.38
N SER A 239 5.94 6.10 12.98
CA SER A 239 4.50 5.91 13.13
C SER A 239 3.75 7.21 13.36
N PHE A 240 2.47 7.22 13.04
CA PHE A 240 1.52 8.28 13.39
C PHE A 240 0.28 7.69 14.09
N SER A 241 -0.44 8.52 14.83
CA SER A 241 -1.64 8.11 15.58
C SER A 241 -2.88 8.23 14.69
N GLU A 242 -3.81 7.29 14.85
CA GLU A 242 -5.09 7.24 14.15
C GLU A 242 -6.26 7.71 15.02
N GLU A 243 -6.03 8.02 16.30
CA GLU A 243 -7.10 8.36 17.26
C GLU A 243 -8.03 9.47 16.76
N ALA A 244 -7.49 10.42 15.97
CA ALA A 244 -8.25 11.53 15.41
C ALA A 244 -9.09 11.16 14.17
N LEU A 245 -8.82 10.01 13.54
CA LEU A 245 -9.49 9.52 12.34
C LEU A 245 -10.78 8.76 12.69
N GLY A 246 -10.79 8.04 13.81
CA GLY A 246 -11.88 7.19 14.28
C GLY A 246 -11.32 5.93 14.96
N THR A 247 -12.21 5.00 15.28
CA THR A 247 -11.85 3.72 15.91
C THR A 247 -12.62 2.57 15.24
N PRO A 248 -12.10 1.93 14.18
CA PRO A 248 -12.44 0.54 13.90
C PRO A 248 -11.74 -0.36 14.90
N SER A 249 -12.37 -1.47 15.26
CA SER A 249 -11.79 -2.46 16.16
C SER A 249 -11.01 -3.56 15.46
N ASP A 250 -11.11 -3.67 14.13
CA ASP A 250 -10.70 -4.86 13.37
C ASP A 250 -9.87 -4.50 12.11
N GLY A 251 -9.23 -3.31 12.09
CA GLY A 251 -8.31 -2.85 11.03
C GLY A 251 -8.92 -2.58 9.63
N GLY A 252 -8.07 -2.14 8.70
CA GLY A 252 -8.34 -2.05 7.28
C GLY A 252 -7.61 -0.88 6.62
N ILE A 253 -6.43 -1.14 6.07
CA ILE A 253 -5.58 -0.15 5.39
C ILE A 253 -5.24 -0.56 3.96
N ALA A 254 -5.30 0.38 3.02
CA ALA A 254 -4.81 0.18 1.65
C ALA A 254 -4.05 1.41 1.15
N TYR A 255 -3.05 1.18 0.29
CA TYR A 255 -2.28 2.25 -0.34
C TYR A 255 -2.73 2.47 -1.79
N ASP A 256 -2.97 3.74 -2.12
CA ASP A 256 -3.30 4.19 -3.47
C ASP A 256 -2.07 4.85 -4.13
N PRO A 257 -1.39 4.16 -5.07
CA PRO A 257 -0.21 4.72 -5.72
C PRO A 257 -0.53 5.84 -6.72
N VAL A 258 -1.79 5.98 -7.16
CA VAL A 258 -2.21 6.99 -8.12
C VAL A 258 -2.39 8.34 -7.43
N HIS A 259 -3.06 8.34 -6.27
CA HIS A 259 -3.31 9.56 -5.51
C HIS A 259 -2.28 9.79 -4.38
N ASP A 260 -1.36 8.84 -4.17
CA ASP A 260 -0.34 8.84 -3.12
C ASP A 260 -0.94 9.04 -1.72
N LEU A 261 -1.91 8.20 -1.37
CA LEU A 261 -2.64 8.28 -0.11
C LEU A 261 -2.95 6.89 0.46
N LEU A 262 -3.29 6.87 1.74
CA LEU A 262 -3.80 5.72 2.45
C LEU A 262 -5.32 5.82 2.57
N TYR A 263 -6.01 4.72 2.27
CA TYR A 263 -7.38 4.51 2.71
C TYR A 263 -7.33 3.75 4.03
N VAL A 264 -8.06 4.25 5.04
CA VAL A 264 -8.14 3.63 6.37
C VAL A 264 -9.60 3.52 6.72
N ILE A 265 -10.09 2.32 7.05
CA ILE A 265 -11.43 2.16 7.61
C ILE A 265 -11.44 2.94 8.93
N VAL A 266 -12.47 3.75 9.21
CA VAL A 266 -12.55 4.51 10.48
C VAL A 266 -13.85 4.30 11.24
N SER A 267 -14.86 3.75 10.58
CA SER A 267 -16.13 3.32 11.17
C SER A 267 -16.87 2.37 10.24
N ARG A 268 -18.02 1.85 10.70
CA ARG A 268 -18.95 1.01 9.91
C ARG A 268 -19.42 1.63 8.58
N THR A 269 -19.35 2.96 8.47
CA THR A 269 -19.91 3.71 7.35
C THR A 269 -18.90 4.66 6.72
N SER A 270 -17.64 4.67 7.14
CA SER A 270 -16.67 5.66 6.66
C SER A 270 -15.27 5.08 6.51
N VAL A 271 -14.64 5.43 5.38
CA VAL A 271 -13.21 5.26 5.10
C VAL A 271 -12.57 6.63 5.04
N ALA A 272 -11.46 6.85 5.74
CA ALA A 272 -10.66 8.06 5.65
C ALA A 272 -9.65 7.96 4.49
N MET A 273 -9.41 9.10 3.84
CA MET A 273 -8.28 9.31 2.95
C MET A 273 -7.23 10.10 3.71
N VAL A 274 -6.03 9.56 3.83
CA VAL A 274 -4.97 10.09 4.69
C VAL A 274 -3.68 10.19 3.90
N THR A 275 -2.86 11.21 4.14
CA THR A 275 -1.50 11.22 3.57
C THR A 275 -0.67 10.07 4.16
N PRO A 276 0.41 9.65 3.49
CA PRO A 276 1.41 8.71 4.03
C PRO A 276 1.99 9.10 5.41
N THR A 277 1.83 10.36 5.82
CA THR A 277 2.31 10.90 7.10
C THR A 277 1.20 11.13 8.13
N GLY A 278 -0.05 10.80 7.83
CA GLY A 278 -1.16 10.82 8.79
C GLY A 278 -2.11 12.02 8.71
N ASP A 279 -1.98 12.91 7.71
CA ASP A 279 -2.89 14.04 7.57
C ASP A 279 -4.21 13.62 6.90
N LEU A 280 -5.35 13.88 7.57
CA LEU A 280 -6.67 13.61 7.00
C LEU A 280 -6.97 14.55 5.82
N LEU A 281 -7.27 13.95 4.67
CA LEU A 281 -7.63 14.64 3.43
C LEU A 281 -9.14 14.70 3.19
N GLY A 282 -9.88 13.72 3.73
CA GLY A 282 -11.33 13.61 3.59
C GLY A 282 -11.82 12.22 3.96
N THR A 283 -13.11 11.97 3.76
CA THR A 283 -13.73 10.66 4.02
C THR A 283 -14.66 10.25 2.87
N LEU A 284 -14.86 8.93 2.75
CA LEU A 284 -15.75 8.28 1.80
C LEU A 284 -16.84 7.54 2.58
N ASP A 285 -18.11 7.77 2.21
CA ASP A 285 -19.25 7.05 2.79
C ASP A 285 -19.36 5.64 2.20
N ILE A 286 -19.26 4.63 3.06
CA ILE A 286 -19.43 3.20 2.72
C ILE A 286 -20.73 2.61 3.29
N SER A 287 -21.66 3.44 3.78
CA SER A 287 -22.93 2.98 4.39
C SER A 287 -23.75 2.06 3.50
N ALA A 288 -23.63 2.19 2.17
CA ALA A 288 -24.29 1.31 1.20
C ALA A 288 -23.93 -0.18 1.38
N ALA A 289 -22.73 -0.50 1.90
CA ALA A 289 -22.31 -1.87 2.19
C ALA A 289 -23.03 -2.48 3.41
N ASN A 290 -23.59 -1.65 4.30
CA ASN A 290 -24.26 -2.08 5.53
C ASN A 290 -23.42 -3.05 6.38
N ALA A 291 -22.12 -2.76 6.49
CA ALA A 291 -21.15 -3.60 7.20
C ALA A 291 -21.42 -3.63 8.71
N LYS A 292 -21.20 -4.79 9.33
CA LYS A 292 -21.23 -4.92 10.80
C LYS A 292 -19.86 -4.68 11.41
N LYS A 293 -18.84 -5.33 10.89
CA LYS A 293 -17.44 -5.19 11.29
C LYS A 293 -16.66 -5.08 9.98
N PRO A 294 -16.54 -3.87 9.40
CA PRO A 294 -15.78 -3.73 8.17
C PRO A 294 -14.31 -3.98 8.48
N ALA A 295 -13.68 -4.80 7.64
CA ALA A 295 -12.26 -5.12 7.69
C ALA A 295 -11.77 -5.34 6.25
N GLY A 296 -10.48 -5.08 6.03
CA GLY A 296 -9.79 -5.21 4.75
C GLY A 296 -10.13 -4.21 3.66
N LEU A 297 -9.12 -3.84 2.87
CA LEU A 297 -9.22 -2.94 1.71
C LEU A 297 -8.23 -3.37 0.61
N ALA A 298 -8.63 -3.30 -0.66
CA ALA A 298 -7.81 -3.65 -1.83
C ALA A 298 -8.00 -2.70 -3.01
#